data_AF-A0A7X3TV21-F1
#
_entry.id   AF-A0A7X3TV21-F1
#
_cell.length_a   1.000
_cell.length_b   1.000
_cell.length_c   1.000
_cell.angle_alpha   90.00
_cell.angle_beta   90.00
_cell.angle_gamma   90.00
#
_symmetry.space_group_name_H-M   'P 1'
#
loop_
_entity.id
_entity.type
_entity.pdbx_description
1 polymer ?
#
loop_
_entity_poly.entity_id
_entity_poly.type
_entity_poly.pdbx_seq_one_letter_code
_entity_poly.pdbx_strand_id
1 'polypeptide(L)' 'MSDDFGIDLDEVRRVIEDSEVLIIRLETVGSRVLVDFRSTATEPPYISRVPRVNSVEERVRAVKELRPAFPYPEKL' A
#
# COMPACT_ATOMS: atom_id res chain seq x y z
N MET A 1 -24.96 17.35 -13.66
CA MET A 1 -24.68 16.30 -14.66
C MET A 1 -24.45 15.04 -13.87
N SER A 2 -25.44 14.18 -13.95
CA SER A 2 -25.58 12.91 -13.25
C SER A 2 -24.68 11.83 -13.84
N ASP A 3 -24.03 11.12 -12.92
CA ASP A 3 -23.72 9.69 -12.91
C ASP A 3 -22.72 9.06 -13.90
N ASP A 4 -21.88 8.20 -13.30
CA ASP A 4 -20.99 7.16 -13.83
C ASP A 4 -19.63 7.54 -14.45
N PHE A 5 -18.64 7.85 -13.59
CA PHE A 5 -17.25 7.47 -13.87
C PHE A 5 -17.12 5.94 -13.71
N GLY A 6 -17.70 5.19 -14.65
CA GLY A 6 -17.65 3.74 -14.70
C GLY A 6 -16.23 3.25 -15.01
N ILE A 7 -15.39 3.08 -13.99
CA ILE A 7 -14.13 2.34 -14.12
C ILE A 7 -14.44 0.84 -14.01
N ASP A 8 -14.09 0.07 -15.03
CA ASP A 8 -14.14 -1.39 -14.99
C ASP A 8 -12.93 -1.93 -14.21
N LEU A 9 -13.18 -2.32 -12.96
CA LEU A 9 -12.14 -2.84 -12.06
C LEU A 9 -11.73 -4.28 -12.37
N ASP A 10 -12.57 -5.07 -13.06
CA ASP A 10 -12.25 -6.45 -13.45
C ASP A 10 -11.27 -6.49 -14.62
N GLU A 11 -11.30 -5.45 -15.46
CA GLU A 11 -10.28 -5.18 -16.47
C GLU A 11 -9.01 -4.59 -15.84
N VAL A 12 -9.11 -3.62 -14.92
CA VAL A 12 -7.93 -3.15 -14.15
C VAL A 12 -7.25 -4.31 -13.45
N ARG A 13 -8.01 -5.23 -12.81
CA ARG A 13 -7.45 -6.35 -12.07
C ARG A 13 -6.71 -7.35 -12.94
N ARG A 14 -7.30 -7.73 -14.06
CA ARG A 14 -6.60 -8.58 -15.05
C ARG A 14 -5.35 -7.89 -15.57
N VAL A 15 -5.38 -6.56 -15.71
CA VAL A 15 -4.20 -5.72 -15.95
C VAL A 15 -3.29 -5.54 -14.72
N ILE A 16 -3.61 -6.06 -13.53
CA ILE A 16 -2.64 -6.21 -12.42
C ILE A 16 -1.98 -7.59 -12.47
N GLU A 17 -2.77 -8.62 -12.76
CA GLU A 17 -2.45 -10.03 -12.51
C GLU A 17 -1.82 -10.73 -13.70
N ASP A 18 -2.46 -10.58 -14.87
CA ASP A 18 -1.91 -11.03 -16.15
C ASP A 18 -0.83 -10.08 -16.62
N SER A 19 -0.94 -8.84 -16.16
CA SER A 19 0.23 -8.03 -16.13
C SER A 19 1.21 -8.62 -15.14
N GLU A 20 2.38 -8.88 -15.64
CA GLU A 20 3.56 -8.97 -14.82
C GLU A 20 3.86 -7.61 -14.14
N VAL A 21 3.10 -6.53 -14.46
CA VAL A 21 3.26 -5.13 -14.01
C VAL A 21 1.95 -4.30 -13.88
N LEU A 22 1.72 -3.66 -12.72
CA LEU A 22 0.55 -2.79 -12.45
C LEU A 22 0.89 -1.30 -12.25
N ILE A 23 -0.06 -0.41 -12.61
CA ILE A 23 -0.07 1.00 -12.22
C ILE A 23 -1.38 1.41 -11.50
N ILE A 24 -1.26 2.18 -10.40
CA ILE A 24 -2.36 2.74 -9.59
C ILE A 24 -2.20 4.27 -9.44
N ARG A 25 -3.28 5.04 -9.55
CA ARG A 25 -3.35 6.47 -9.19
C ARG A 25 -4.18 6.67 -7.92
N LEU A 26 -3.68 7.42 -6.95
CA LEU A 26 -4.32 7.65 -5.64
C LEU A 26 -4.56 9.14 -5.37
N GLU A 27 -5.72 9.49 -4.80
CA GLU A 27 -5.99 10.82 -4.22
C GLU A 27 -6.27 10.67 -2.71
N THR A 28 -5.24 10.82 -1.87
CA THR A 28 -5.37 10.55 -0.41
C THR A 28 -5.51 11.82 0.43
N VAL A 29 -6.69 12.07 1.00
CA VAL A 29 -6.91 13.08 2.06
C VAL A 29 -6.87 12.43 3.46
N GLY A 30 -6.20 13.05 4.42
CA GLY A 30 -6.13 12.63 5.84
C GLY A 30 -5.35 11.35 6.19
N SER A 31 -4.98 10.48 5.23
CA SER A 31 -4.32 9.17 5.49
C SER A 31 -3.40 8.77 4.33
N ARG A 32 -2.62 7.69 4.45
CA ARG A 32 -1.71 7.20 3.40
C ARG A 32 -1.92 5.70 3.13
N VAL A 33 -1.54 5.24 1.94
CA VAL A 33 -1.41 3.81 1.62
C VAL A 33 0.05 3.40 1.80
N LEU A 34 0.28 2.40 2.64
CA LEU A 34 1.50 1.62 2.77
C LEU A 34 1.40 0.45 1.80
N VAL A 35 2.41 0.28 0.97
CA VAL A 35 2.59 -0.90 0.13
C VAL A 35 3.99 -1.41 0.47
N ASP A 36 4.05 -2.44 1.29
CA ASP A 36 5.24 -3.12 1.80
C ASP A 36 5.45 -4.45 1.07
N PHE A 37 6.19 -4.43 -0.01
CA PHE A 37 6.46 -5.61 -0.83
C PHE A 37 7.37 -6.67 -0.19
N ARG A 38 7.83 -6.48 1.05
CA ARG A 38 8.82 -7.39 1.65
C ARG A 38 8.20 -8.74 1.92
N SER A 39 9.00 -9.77 1.70
CA SER A 39 8.61 -11.11 2.03
C SER A 39 9.75 -11.97 2.54
N THR A 40 9.38 -13.01 3.27
CA THR A 40 10.21 -14.14 3.68
C THR A 40 9.46 -15.41 3.31
N ALA A 41 10.07 -16.57 3.58
CA ALA A 41 9.37 -17.84 3.49
C ALA A 41 8.11 -17.90 4.38
N THR A 42 8.05 -17.07 5.43
CA THR A 42 6.97 -17.07 6.42
C THR A 42 6.11 -15.80 6.44
N GLU A 43 6.53 -14.71 5.80
CA GLU A 43 5.79 -13.45 5.76
C GLU A 43 5.76 -12.86 4.35
N PRO A 44 4.61 -12.67 3.70
CA PRO A 44 4.52 -12.16 2.32
C PRO A 44 4.59 -10.63 2.26
N PRO A 45 4.55 -10.04 1.03
CA PRO A 45 4.21 -8.63 0.85
C PRO A 45 2.97 -8.21 1.65
N TYR A 46 2.84 -6.92 1.93
CA TYR A 46 1.86 -6.33 2.83
C TYR A 46 1.43 -4.97 2.30
N ILE A 47 0.15 -4.63 2.38
CA ILE A 47 -0.36 -3.33 1.91
C ILE A 47 -1.36 -2.86 2.96
N SER A 48 -1.28 -1.61 3.44
CA SER A 48 -2.13 -1.11 4.53
C SER A 48 -2.36 0.39 4.49
N ARG A 49 -3.54 0.87 4.87
CA ARG A 49 -3.75 2.30 5.07
C ARG A 49 -3.20 2.70 6.43
N VAL A 50 -2.31 3.67 6.45
CA VAL A 50 -1.69 4.16 7.68
C VAL A 50 -2.21 5.57 8.00
N PRO A 51 -2.38 5.90 9.30
CA PRO A 51 -2.69 7.27 9.69
C PRO A 51 -1.61 8.20 9.15
N ARG A 52 -1.99 9.47 8.92
CA ARG A 52 -1.00 10.52 8.73
C ARG A 52 -0.29 10.72 10.05
N VAL A 53 0.80 10.02 10.17
CA VAL A 53 1.76 10.26 11.23
C VAL A 53 2.56 11.52 10.87
N ASN A 54 2.81 12.33 11.88
CA ASN A 54 3.24 13.71 11.74
C ASN A 54 4.77 13.83 11.67
N SER A 55 5.49 12.73 11.95
CA SER A 55 6.94 12.62 11.80
C SER A 55 7.37 11.33 11.08
N VAL A 56 8.64 11.25 10.72
CA VAL A 56 9.24 10.06 10.08
C VAL A 56 9.44 8.94 11.09
N GLU A 57 9.91 9.28 12.27
CA GLU A 57 10.14 8.36 13.38
C GLU A 57 8.85 7.64 13.77
N GLU A 58 7.72 8.36 13.71
CA GLU A 58 6.39 7.82 13.94
C GLU A 58 5.94 6.85 12.81
N ARG A 59 6.30 7.11 11.53
CA ARG A 59 6.07 6.16 10.42
C ARG A 59 6.84 4.87 10.60
N VAL A 60 8.13 4.99 10.86
CA VAL A 60 9.04 3.85 10.97
C VAL A 60 8.68 2.98 12.15
N ARG A 61 8.33 3.61 13.28
CA ARG A 61 7.77 2.90 14.43
C ARG A 61 6.45 2.23 14.08
N ALA A 62 5.51 2.94 13.47
CA ALA A 62 4.23 2.37 13.08
C ALA A 62 4.40 1.15 12.16
N VAL A 63 5.28 1.21 11.16
CA VAL A 63 5.51 0.04 10.28
C VAL A 63 6.28 -1.07 10.98
N LYS A 64 7.20 -0.78 11.90
CA LYS A 64 7.83 -1.83 12.70
C LYS A 64 6.83 -2.51 13.63
N GLU A 65 5.95 -1.76 14.28
CA GLU A 65 4.85 -2.29 15.08
C GLU A 65 3.96 -3.18 14.20
N LEU A 66 3.71 -2.77 12.96
CA LEU A 66 2.94 -3.53 11.99
C LEU A 66 3.69 -4.74 11.40
N ARG A 67 5.02 -4.68 11.31
CA ARG A 67 5.88 -5.67 10.63
C ARG A 67 7.07 -6.02 11.53
N PRO A 68 6.83 -6.64 12.71
CA PRO A 68 7.82 -6.75 13.79
C PRO A 68 8.94 -7.75 13.51
N ALA A 69 8.65 -8.81 12.74
CA ALA A 69 9.64 -9.79 12.33
C ALA A 69 10.57 -9.26 11.24
N PHE A 70 10.08 -8.31 10.44
CA PHE A 70 10.96 -7.53 9.59
C PHE A 70 11.73 -6.56 10.48
N PRO A 71 13.02 -6.32 10.21
CA PRO A 71 13.71 -5.21 10.84
C PRO A 71 12.96 -3.91 10.57
N TYR A 72 13.26 -2.88 11.37
CA TYR A 72 12.73 -1.55 11.10
C TYR A 72 12.93 -1.25 9.62
N PRO A 73 11.88 -0.85 8.90
CA PRO A 73 12.04 -0.49 7.51
C PRO A 73 13.04 0.65 7.47
N GLU A 74 14.14 0.44 6.77
CA GLU A 74 15.18 1.44 6.64
C GLU A 74 14.63 2.72 5.96
N LYS A 75 13.48 2.63 5.25
CA LYS A 75 12.82 3.70 4.48
C LYS A 75 11.29 3.54 4.42
N LEU A 76 10.57 4.67 4.46
CA LEU A 76 9.09 4.82 4.37
C LEU A 76 8.65 6.17 3.80
#